data_AF-A0A2E6QNY3-F1
#
_entry.id   AF-A0A2E6QNY3-F1
#
_cell.length_a   1.000
_cell.length_b   1.000
_cell.length_c   1.000
_cell.angle_alpha   90.00
_cell.angle_beta   90.00
_cell.angle_gamma   90.00
#
_symmetry.space_group_name_H-M   'P 1'
#
loop_
_entity.id
_entity.type
_entity.pdbx_description
1 polymer ?
#
loop_
_entity_poly.entity_id
_entity_poly.type
_entity_poly.pdbx_seq_one_letter_code
_entity_poly.pdbx_strand_id
1 'polypeptide(L)'
;MPRSLRLFAPLLLTLALTGCFESKEERALGAYRDRDYETAIALARELAEDGSARGYELLALASAQGIGGERDYTAAMRWIDKAVAADPGFETARTRLRAQITADAETARKAFDKGDFDRAAKLAEPLAAYGSPAGRDLLDRLYAGHFVALPGSEMSWRQFWNECSGTVRRETEGADAAAFEDSCAGRKVVWEGFLVAKRGPTAFIQMNPGRGRVRQDLALTLAEEPDPALAEPGAKVRFSGIVEGCGDQSRPDRLAHGRIVDRARLSRLEIAREDLNRRKKVDAICVKLVEDYFEANYGPPWIEAMFPDRLKNGEEIRYRATIDTDTGADVYTQQADGSWEGQIGGRAAIHAYVLEKTYVEHFTADCRVAAGFEKMAARKDMGEILAFNAQGGETVTWGAEERFGGQAEVEVEEHKRGD
;
A
#
# COMPACT_ATOMS: atom_id res chain seq x y z
N MET A 1 34.98 30.45 -94.98
CA MET A 1 34.65 29.03 -94.69
C MET A 1 35.96 28.27 -94.46
N PRO A 2 36.07 27.25 -93.57
CA PRO A 2 35.14 26.79 -92.51
C PRO A 2 35.81 26.43 -91.14
N ARG A 3 34.95 26.32 -90.10
CA ARG A 3 34.83 25.28 -89.03
C ARG A 3 36.10 24.81 -88.26
N SER A 4 36.10 24.65 -86.93
CA SER A 4 35.09 24.02 -86.08
C SER A 4 35.24 24.35 -84.58
N LEU A 5 34.11 24.77 -83.98
CA LEU A 5 33.73 24.53 -82.58
C LEU A 5 33.76 23.03 -82.25
N ARG A 6 34.35 22.64 -81.11
CA ARG A 6 33.89 21.57 -80.19
C ARG A 6 34.41 21.88 -78.78
N LEU A 7 33.57 22.44 -77.91
CA LEU A 7 32.91 21.74 -76.80
C LEU A 7 33.90 21.11 -75.79
N PHE A 8 34.40 21.94 -74.86
CA PHE A 8 35.00 21.49 -73.60
C PHE A 8 34.64 22.49 -72.49
N ALA A 9 33.43 22.36 -71.94
CA ALA A 9 33.07 22.80 -70.58
C ALA A 9 31.54 22.68 -70.36
N PRO A 10 31.03 21.49 -70.03
CA PRO A 10 29.93 21.44 -69.08
C PRO A 10 30.22 20.36 -68.03
N LEU A 11 31.23 20.58 -67.17
CA LEU A 11 31.48 19.69 -66.04
C LEU A 11 31.88 20.42 -64.74
N LEU A 12 32.02 21.76 -64.78
CA LEU A 12 32.38 22.57 -63.61
C LEU A 12 31.22 23.44 -63.08
N LEU A 13 30.07 23.47 -63.76
CA LEU A 13 28.89 24.24 -63.33
C LEU A 13 27.78 23.38 -62.69
N THR A 14 27.94 22.05 -62.64
CA THR A 14 27.02 21.14 -61.93
C THR A 14 27.51 20.77 -60.53
N LEU A 15 28.75 21.11 -60.16
CA LEU A 15 29.35 20.73 -58.87
C LEU A 15 29.20 21.80 -57.76
N ALA A 16 28.53 22.93 -58.03
CA ALA A 16 28.40 24.05 -57.09
C ALA A 16 26.99 24.22 -56.47
N LEU A 17 26.08 23.27 -56.69
CA LEU A 17 24.72 23.30 -56.12
C LEU A 17 24.46 22.27 -55.02
N THR A 18 25.43 21.42 -54.66
CA THR A 18 25.36 20.60 -53.44
C THR A 18 25.86 21.41 -52.23
N GLY A 19 25.36 22.64 -52.06
CA GLY A 19 25.37 23.24 -50.73
C GLY A 19 24.46 22.37 -49.86
N CYS A 20 24.97 21.84 -48.75
CA CYS A 20 24.13 21.19 -47.74
C CYS A 20 23.11 22.22 -47.22
N PHE A 21 21.96 22.34 -47.87
CA PHE A 21 20.82 23.06 -47.33
C PHE A 21 20.23 22.19 -46.25
N GLU A 22 20.67 22.42 -45.01
CA GLU A 22 20.12 21.76 -43.83
C GLU A 22 18.66 22.18 -43.68
N SER A 23 17.77 21.20 -43.73
CA SER A 23 16.33 21.43 -43.56
C SER A 23 16.01 21.87 -42.11
N LYS A 24 14.85 22.51 -41.91
CA LYS A 24 14.37 22.85 -40.55
C LYS A 24 14.28 21.60 -39.66
N GLU A 25 13.91 20.45 -40.25
CA GLU A 25 13.87 19.16 -39.56
C GLU A 25 15.26 18.67 -39.13
N GLU A 26 16.25 18.73 -40.01
CA GLU A 26 17.62 18.34 -39.70
C GLU A 26 18.22 19.22 -38.60
N ARG A 27 17.97 20.54 -38.66
CA ARG A 27 18.37 21.50 -37.62
C ARG A 27 17.73 21.18 -36.27
N ALA A 28 16.43 20.89 -36.24
CA ALA A 28 15.72 20.54 -35.02
C ALA A 28 16.26 19.24 -34.40
N LEU A 29 16.54 18.24 -35.24
CA LEU A 29 17.15 16.97 -34.81
C LEU A 29 18.60 17.13 -34.36
N GLY A 30 19.37 17.99 -35.01
CA GLY A 30 20.74 18.35 -34.63
C GLY A 30 20.75 18.99 -33.24
N ALA A 31 19.95 20.05 -33.07
CA ALA A 31 19.79 20.72 -31.79
C ALA A 31 19.38 19.74 -30.66
N TYR A 32 18.44 18.82 -30.94
CA TYR A 32 18.04 17.81 -29.94
C TYR A 32 19.18 16.87 -29.56
N ARG A 33 19.98 16.40 -30.53
CA ARG A 33 21.13 15.52 -30.30
C ARG A 33 22.24 16.22 -29.53
N ASP A 34 22.46 17.50 -29.84
CA ASP A 34 23.47 18.35 -29.22
C ASP A 34 23.01 18.88 -27.85
N ARG A 35 21.81 18.48 -27.39
CA ARG A 35 21.17 18.90 -26.14
C ARG A 35 20.85 20.40 -26.06
N ASP A 36 20.82 21.08 -27.19
CA ASP A 36 20.25 22.43 -27.32
C ASP A 36 18.72 22.31 -27.41
N TYR A 37 18.13 21.97 -26.28
CA TYR A 37 16.72 21.65 -26.19
C TYR A 37 15.82 22.87 -26.39
N GLU A 38 16.28 24.07 -26.07
CA GLU A 38 15.53 25.30 -26.32
C GLU A 38 15.34 25.51 -27.82
N THR A 39 16.43 25.44 -28.58
CA THR A 39 16.37 25.53 -30.04
C THR A 39 15.59 24.37 -30.64
N ALA A 40 15.81 23.14 -30.16
CA ALA A 40 15.09 21.96 -30.66
C ALA A 40 13.57 22.08 -30.47
N ILE A 41 13.12 22.52 -29.29
CA ILE A 41 11.69 22.69 -28.99
C ILE A 41 11.10 23.84 -29.79
N ALA A 42 11.82 24.96 -29.94
CA ALA A 42 11.35 26.08 -30.75
C ALA A 42 11.12 25.65 -32.22
N LEU A 43 12.11 24.99 -32.83
CA LEU A 43 11.99 24.48 -34.20
C LEU A 43 10.94 23.38 -34.31
N ALA A 44 10.82 22.50 -33.32
CA ALA A 44 9.79 21.46 -33.29
C ALA A 44 8.37 22.05 -33.24
N ARG A 45 8.15 23.17 -32.53
CA ARG A 45 6.87 23.89 -32.53
C ARG A 45 6.55 24.44 -33.91
N GLU A 46 7.49 25.11 -34.56
CA GLU A 46 7.29 25.60 -35.93
C GLU A 46 6.97 24.46 -36.91
N LEU A 47 7.73 23.35 -36.83
CA LEU A 47 7.47 22.17 -37.66
C LEU A 47 6.08 21.57 -37.39
N ALA A 48 5.65 21.53 -36.13
CA ALA A 48 4.33 21.05 -35.75
C ALA A 48 3.20 21.98 -36.23
N GLU A 49 3.42 23.30 -36.29
CA GLU A 49 2.51 24.26 -36.90
C GLU A 49 2.35 24.02 -38.40
N ASP A 50 3.44 23.64 -39.08
CA ASP A 50 3.45 23.22 -40.48
C ASP A 50 2.88 21.79 -40.70
N GLY A 51 2.47 21.10 -39.63
CA GLY A 51 1.90 19.75 -39.68
C GLY A 51 2.94 18.63 -39.88
N SER A 52 4.24 18.91 -39.72
CA SER A 52 5.30 17.90 -39.84
C SER A 52 5.20 16.84 -38.74
N ALA A 53 5.16 15.57 -39.16
CA ALA A 53 5.22 14.42 -38.26
C ALA A 53 6.47 14.44 -37.37
N ARG A 54 7.60 14.96 -37.89
CA ARG A 54 8.85 15.08 -37.14
C ARG A 54 8.76 16.14 -36.04
N GLY A 55 8.12 17.27 -36.31
CA GLY A 55 7.84 18.28 -35.29
C GLY A 55 7.02 17.71 -34.14
N TYR A 56 5.95 16.98 -34.47
CA TYR A 56 5.13 16.28 -33.47
C TYR A 56 5.92 15.23 -32.66
N GLU A 57 6.78 14.42 -33.30
CA GLU A 57 7.63 13.45 -32.59
C GLU A 57 8.56 14.14 -31.58
N LEU A 58 9.24 15.22 -31.98
CA LEU A 58 10.16 15.94 -31.10
C LEU A 58 9.46 16.54 -29.87
N LEU A 59 8.27 17.09 -30.05
CA LEU A 59 7.44 17.58 -28.94
C LEU A 59 6.98 16.43 -28.02
N ALA A 60 6.67 15.26 -28.60
CA ALA A 60 6.33 14.07 -27.82
C ALA A 60 7.49 13.63 -26.94
N LEU A 61 8.70 13.55 -27.50
CA LEU A 61 9.92 13.16 -26.79
C LEU A 61 10.27 14.17 -25.69
N ALA A 62 10.23 15.47 -26.00
CA ALA A 62 10.49 16.53 -25.03
C ALA A 62 9.53 16.43 -23.83
N SER A 63 8.23 16.24 -24.10
CA SER A 63 7.19 16.10 -23.06
C SER A 63 7.41 14.85 -22.20
N ALA A 64 7.75 13.71 -22.81
CA ALA A 64 7.99 12.46 -22.10
C ALA A 64 9.23 12.51 -21.20
N GLN A 65 10.27 13.23 -21.63
CA GLN A 65 11.53 13.36 -20.90
C GLN A 65 11.51 14.49 -19.86
N GLY A 66 10.51 15.38 -19.90
CA GLY A 66 10.45 16.56 -19.04
C GLY A 66 11.49 17.61 -19.49
N ILE A 67 11.67 17.76 -20.80
CA ILE A 67 12.56 18.74 -21.39
C ILE A 67 11.75 20.00 -21.67
N GLY A 68 12.18 21.14 -21.11
CA GLY A 68 11.46 22.41 -21.22
C GLY A 68 10.21 22.51 -20.32
N GLY A 69 10.09 21.61 -19.33
CA GLY A 69 8.97 21.56 -18.37
C GLY A 69 9.03 20.30 -17.50
N GLU A 70 7.92 19.96 -16.85
CA GLU A 70 7.79 18.67 -16.14
C GLU A 70 7.44 17.54 -17.13
N ARG A 71 7.65 16.28 -16.73
CA ARG A 71 7.24 15.14 -17.56
C ARG A 71 5.72 15.13 -17.70
N ASP A 72 5.24 15.07 -18.94
CA ASP A 72 3.82 14.96 -19.25
C ASP A 72 3.61 13.89 -20.32
N TYR A 73 3.33 12.66 -19.87
CA TYR A 73 3.06 11.55 -20.78
C TYR A 73 1.72 11.68 -21.51
N THR A 74 0.76 12.45 -20.97
CA THR A 74 -0.50 12.73 -21.66
C THR A 74 -0.24 13.62 -22.87
N ALA A 75 0.52 14.69 -22.69
CA ALA A 75 0.97 15.53 -23.79
C ALA A 75 1.85 14.74 -24.77
N ALA A 76 2.77 13.92 -24.26
CA ALA A 76 3.65 13.11 -25.09
C ALA A 76 2.87 12.15 -26.01
N MET A 77 1.91 11.40 -25.45
CA MET A 77 1.07 10.49 -26.22
C MET A 77 0.19 11.25 -27.22
N ARG A 78 -0.36 12.41 -26.84
CA ARG A 78 -1.14 13.26 -27.75
C ARG A 78 -0.30 13.73 -28.94
N TRP A 79 0.95 14.13 -28.71
CA TRP A 79 1.84 14.57 -29.78
C TRP A 79 2.25 13.41 -30.69
N ILE A 80 2.60 12.24 -30.14
CA ILE A 80 2.99 11.10 -30.98
C ILE A 80 1.81 10.54 -31.78
N ASP A 81 0.59 10.60 -31.25
CA ASP A 81 -0.61 10.21 -31.99
C ASP A 81 -0.84 11.16 -33.20
N LYS A 82 -0.54 12.46 -33.06
CA LYS A 82 -0.54 13.40 -34.19
C LYS A 82 0.56 13.08 -35.22
N ALA A 83 1.74 12.68 -34.76
CA ALA A 83 2.82 12.25 -35.65
C ALA A 83 2.40 11.05 -36.52
N VAL A 84 1.80 10.03 -35.89
CA VAL A 84 1.29 8.83 -36.59
C VAL A 84 0.16 9.18 -37.57
N ALA A 85 -0.71 10.12 -37.21
CA ALA A 85 -1.78 10.58 -38.10
C ALA A 85 -1.25 11.32 -39.34
N ALA A 86 -0.13 12.05 -39.21
CA ALA A 86 0.54 12.72 -40.32
C ALA A 86 1.38 11.76 -41.18
N ASP A 87 2.05 10.80 -40.54
CA ASP A 87 2.85 9.77 -41.20
C ASP A 87 2.82 8.46 -40.38
N PRO A 88 2.18 7.37 -40.90
CA PRO A 88 2.15 6.07 -40.24
C PRO A 88 3.52 5.45 -39.91
N GLY A 89 4.61 5.92 -40.54
CA GLY A 89 5.98 5.50 -40.24
C GLY A 89 6.39 5.75 -38.78
N PHE A 90 5.72 6.67 -38.08
CA PHE A 90 5.99 7.01 -36.68
C PHE A 90 5.35 6.04 -35.66
N GLU A 91 4.67 4.97 -36.08
CA GLU A 91 4.11 3.97 -35.14
C GLU A 91 5.21 3.28 -34.32
N THR A 92 6.42 3.14 -34.90
CA THR A 92 7.59 2.63 -34.16
C THR A 92 7.99 3.59 -33.03
N ALA A 93 7.95 4.90 -33.26
CA ALA A 93 8.25 5.91 -32.25
C ALA A 93 7.20 5.91 -31.13
N ARG A 94 5.92 5.78 -31.49
CA ARG A 94 4.82 5.59 -30.54
C ARG A 94 4.98 4.34 -29.68
N THR A 95 5.36 3.23 -30.29
CA THR A 95 5.63 1.97 -29.57
C THR A 95 6.80 2.15 -28.59
N ARG A 96 7.87 2.83 -29.01
CA ARG A 96 9.00 3.15 -28.13
C ARG A 96 8.60 4.07 -26.97
N LEU A 97 7.77 5.07 -27.20
CA LEU A 97 7.28 5.95 -26.13
C LEU A 97 6.46 5.16 -25.09
N ARG A 98 5.60 4.24 -25.53
CA ARG A 98 4.88 3.35 -24.60
C ARG A 98 5.83 2.47 -23.79
N ALA A 99 6.84 1.89 -24.44
CA ALA A 99 7.86 1.10 -23.75
C ALA A 99 8.62 1.94 -22.72
N GLN A 100 8.94 3.20 -23.04
CA GLN A 100 9.56 4.13 -22.09
C GLN A 100 8.68 4.39 -20.87
N ILE A 101 7.37 4.64 -21.05
CA ILE A 101 6.42 4.83 -19.95
C ILE A 101 6.41 3.63 -19.00
N THR A 102 6.41 2.40 -19.55
CA THR A 102 6.50 1.17 -18.76
C THR A 102 7.83 1.07 -18.01
N ALA A 103 8.94 1.35 -18.68
CA ALA A 103 10.28 1.33 -18.07
C ALA A 103 10.45 2.39 -16.97
N ASP A 104 9.83 3.56 -17.12
CA ASP A 104 9.81 4.61 -16.10
C ASP A 104 9.03 4.16 -14.86
N ALA A 105 7.94 3.41 -15.04
CA ALA A 105 7.18 2.84 -13.92
C ALA A 105 8.00 1.79 -13.16
N GLU A 106 8.75 0.94 -13.86
CA GLU A 106 9.69 0.01 -13.22
C GLU A 106 10.83 0.74 -12.51
N THR A 107 11.32 1.83 -13.08
CA THR A 107 12.36 2.67 -12.46
C THR A 107 11.84 3.32 -11.18
N ALA A 108 10.59 3.79 -11.18
CA ALA A 108 9.93 4.32 -9.99
C ALA A 108 9.79 3.24 -8.90
N ARG A 109 9.38 2.02 -9.28
CA ARG A 109 9.31 0.87 -8.37
C ARG A 109 10.69 0.54 -7.77
N LYS A 110 11.74 0.45 -8.59
CA LYS A 110 13.10 0.18 -8.12
C LYS A 110 13.62 1.26 -7.16
N ALA A 111 13.25 2.52 -7.37
CA ALA A 111 13.57 3.60 -6.42
C ALA A 111 12.87 3.38 -5.08
N PHE A 112 11.58 3.03 -5.10
CA PHE A 112 10.81 2.70 -3.91
C PHE A 112 11.40 1.51 -3.14
N ASP A 113 11.74 0.43 -3.83
CA ASP A 113 12.28 -0.79 -3.20
C ASP A 113 13.66 -0.53 -2.55
N LYS A 114 14.41 0.46 -3.05
CA LYS A 114 15.67 0.92 -2.46
C LYS A 114 15.49 1.92 -1.31
N GLY A 115 14.26 2.32 -1.00
CA GLY A 115 13.96 3.35 0.00
C GLY A 115 14.17 4.80 -0.47
N ASP A 116 14.43 5.03 -1.77
CA ASP A 116 14.52 6.37 -2.35
C ASP A 116 13.10 6.87 -2.71
N PHE A 117 12.34 7.19 -1.66
CA PHE A 117 10.92 7.50 -1.77
C PHE A 117 10.63 8.81 -2.49
N ASP A 118 11.47 9.84 -2.33
CA ASP A 118 11.31 11.12 -3.04
C ASP A 118 11.52 10.95 -4.54
N ARG A 119 12.55 10.19 -4.94
CA ARG A 119 12.76 9.85 -6.35
C ARG A 119 11.61 9.00 -6.89
N ALA A 120 11.13 8.04 -6.10
CA ALA A 120 10.00 7.21 -6.47
C ALA A 120 8.74 8.06 -6.71
N ALA A 121 8.44 9.03 -5.84
CA ALA A 121 7.32 9.95 -5.99
C ALA A 121 7.46 10.81 -7.25
N LYS A 122 8.61 11.47 -7.46
CA LYS A 122 8.87 12.28 -8.67
C LYS A 122 8.70 11.51 -9.99
N LEU A 123 8.95 10.20 -9.98
CA LEU A 123 8.71 9.34 -11.14
C LEU A 123 7.25 8.87 -11.22
N ALA A 124 6.63 8.55 -10.08
CA ALA A 124 5.26 8.03 -10.00
C ALA A 124 4.18 9.08 -10.29
N GLU A 125 4.39 10.34 -9.93
CA GLU A 125 3.45 11.44 -10.13
C GLU A 125 3.01 11.62 -11.60
N PRO A 126 3.92 11.84 -12.58
CA PRO A 126 3.52 11.99 -13.97
C PRO A 126 2.91 10.70 -14.55
N LEU A 127 3.35 9.53 -14.08
CA LEU A 127 2.77 8.23 -14.46
C LEU A 127 1.32 8.11 -13.97
N ALA A 128 1.06 8.51 -12.73
CA ALA A 128 -0.27 8.48 -12.12
C ALA A 128 -1.22 9.47 -12.80
N ALA A 129 -0.72 10.67 -13.12
CA ALA A 129 -1.44 11.72 -13.86
C ALA A 129 -1.83 11.26 -15.28
N TYR A 130 -0.92 10.57 -15.97
CA TYR A 130 -1.21 9.92 -17.26
C TYR A 130 -2.23 8.78 -17.15
N GLY A 131 -2.30 8.14 -15.98
CA GLY A 131 -3.23 7.05 -15.71
C GLY A 131 -2.61 5.66 -15.75
N SER A 132 -1.28 5.56 -15.69
CA SER A 132 -0.59 4.28 -15.50
C SER A 132 -1.04 3.61 -14.19
N PRO A 133 -1.56 2.36 -14.23
CA PRO A 133 -1.92 1.63 -13.02
C PRO A 133 -0.74 1.50 -12.05
N ALA A 134 0.44 1.17 -12.58
CA ALA A 134 1.66 1.02 -11.78
C ALA A 134 2.08 2.33 -11.10
N GLY A 135 1.91 3.47 -11.79
CA GLY A 135 2.19 4.80 -11.24
C GLY A 135 1.21 5.19 -10.14
N ARG A 136 -0.10 5.00 -10.38
CA ARG A 136 -1.15 5.24 -9.38
C ARG A 136 -0.97 4.39 -8.13
N ASP A 137 -0.76 3.09 -8.30
CA ASP A 137 -0.56 2.16 -7.19
C ASP A 137 0.69 2.51 -6.38
N LEU A 138 1.77 2.95 -7.04
CA LEU A 138 2.99 3.38 -6.35
C LEU A 138 2.77 4.65 -5.54
N LEU A 139 2.09 5.63 -6.15
CA LEU A 139 1.80 6.91 -5.50
C LEU A 139 0.88 6.72 -4.29
N ASP A 140 -0.14 5.86 -4.41
CA ASP A 140 -1.01 5.46 -3.30
C ASP A 140 -0.20 4.83 -2.16
N ARG A 141 0.77 3.93 -2.47
CA ARG A 141 1.65 3.32 -1.44
C ARG A 141 2.54 4.35 -0.75
N LEU A 142 3.13 5.27 -1.51
CA LEU A 142 4.01 6.32 -1.01
C LEU A 142 3.29 7.22 0.00
N TYR A 143 2.09 7.69 -0.35
CA TYR A 143 1.33 8.59 0.51
C TYR A 143 0.61 7.86 1.66
N ALA A 144 -0.03 6.71 1.42
CA ALA A 144 -0.69 5.94 2.48
C ALA A 144 0.30 5.36 3.50
N GLY A 145 1.54 5.08 3.07
CA GLY A 145 2.63 4.70 3.96
C GLY A 145 3.33 5.89 4.63
N HIS A 146 2.95 7.12 4.27
CA HIS A 146 3.60 8.37 4.68
C HIS A 146 5.11 8.41 4.42
N PHE A 147 5.56 7.78 3.34
CA PHE A 147 6.97 7.71 2.99
C PHE A 147 7.52 9.06 2.51
N VAL A 148 6.67 9.88 1.89
CA VAL A 148 7.00 11.22 1.38
C VAL A 148 6.22 12.29 2.10
N ALA A 149 6.78 13.50 2.14
CA ALA A 149 6.13 14.65 2.76
C ALA A 149 4.92 15.10 1.94
N LEU A 150 3.81 15.40 2.61
CA LEU A 150 2.68 16.05 1.94
C LEU A 150 3.02 17.51 1.60
N PRO A 151 2.36 18.11 0.60
CA PRO A 151 2.54 19.52 0.29
C PRO A 151 2.41 20.42 1.53
N GLY A 152 3.41 21.27 1.76
CA GLY A 152 3.47 22.17 2.92
C GLY A 152 3.97 21.54 4.22
N SER A 153 4.35 20.26 4.21
CA SER A 153 5.03 19.59 5.31
C SER A 153 6.55 19.65 5.13
N GLU A 154 7.30 19.96 6.19
CA GLU A 154 8.76 19.91 6.18
C GLU A 154 9.32 18.48 6.24
N MET A 155 8.51 17.51 6.66
CA MET A 155 8.90 16.10 6.77
C MET A 155 7.71 15.15 6.61
N SER A 156 7.99 13.91 6.22
CA SER A 156 6.99 12.85 6.19
C SER A 156 6.77 12.25 7.59
N TRP A 157 5.58 11.68 7.83
CA TRP A 157 5.36 10.97 9.10
C TRP A 157 6.31 9.78 9.24
N ARG A 158 6.66 9.09 8.14
CA ARG A 158 7.61 7.97 8.21
C ARG A 158 9.00 8.43 8.63
N GLN A 159 9.46 9.56 8.11
CA GLN A 159 10.72 10.16 8.51
C GLN A 159 10.70 10.51 10.00
N PHE A 160 9.69 11.27 10.45
CA PHE A 160 9.52 11.59 11.87
C PHE A 160 9.48 10.33 12.74
N TRP A 161 8.72 9.31 12.34
CA TRP A 161 8.58 8.09 13.11
C TRP A 161 9.91 7.34 13.28
N ASN A 162 10.76 7.34 12.26
CA ASN A 162 12.07 6.69 12.30
C ASN A 162 13.11 7.51 13.11
N GLU A 163 13.11 8.84 12.94
CA GLU A 163 14.19 9.71 13.41
C GLU A 163 13.88 10.40 14.75
N CYS A 164 12.59 10.61 15.03
CA CYS A 164 12.13 11.51 16.08
C CYS A 164 11.21 10.85 17.12
N SER A 165 10.37 9.89 16.72
CA SER A 165 9.34 9.34 17.60
C SER A 165 9.94 8.56 18.78
N GLY A 166 9.45 8.88 19.98
CA GLY A 166 9.85 8.18 21.21
C GLY A 166 9.29 6.77 21.33
N THR A 167 8.40 6.36 20.42
CA THR A 167 7.96 4.96 20.30
C THR A 167 9.05 4.03 19.73
N VAL A 168 10.00 4.59 18.97
CA VAL A 168 11.12 3.88 18.35
C VAL A 168 12.43 4.13 19.09
N ARG A 169 12.66 5.35 19.56
CA ARG A 169 13.86 5.70 20.32
C ARG A 169 13.71 5.27 21.78
N ARG A 170 14.62 4.42 22.26
CA ARG A 170 14.86 4.28 23.71
C ARG A 170 15.75 5.45 24.10
N GLU A 171 15.22 6.42 24.81
CA GLU A 171 16.02 7.54 25.32
C GLU A 171 17.24 6.99 26.08
N THR A 172 18.44 7.20 25.54
CA THR A 172 19.67 7.18 26.32
C THR A 172 20.07 8.63 26.58
N GLU A 173 20.25 8.98 27.86
CA GLU A 173 20.33 10.38 28.30
C GLU A 173 21.39 11.22 27.56
N GLY A 174 21.04 12.47 27.22
CA GLY A 174 21.95 13.53 26.77
C GLY A 174 22.11 13.68 25.25
N ALA A 175 22.61 12.66 24.55
CA ALA A 175 22.86 12.76 23.10
C ALA A 175 21.57 12.70 22.27
N ASP A 176 20.58 11.93 22.75
CA ASP A 176 19.34 11.72 22.00
C ASP A 176 18.42 12.94 21.98
N ALA A 177 18.41 13.71 23.08
CA ALA A 177 17.60 14.92 23.21
C ALA A 177 18.10 16.06 22.30
N ALA A 178 19.42 16.28 22.22
CA ALA A 178 20.00 17.26 21.30
C ALA A 178 19.69 16.93 19.83
N ALA A 179 19.76 15.65 19.46
CA ALA A 179 19.42 15.21 18.10
C ALA A 179 17.93 15.45 17.76
N PHE A 180 17.02 15.32 18.74
CA PHE A 180 15.60 15.66 18.55
C PHE A 180 15.40 17.17 18.33
N GLU A 181 16.03 18.01 19.15
CA GLU A 181 15.94 19.46 19.02
C GLU A 181 16.44 19.94 17.65
N ASP A 182 17.60 19.43 17.19
CA ASP A 182 18.21 19.85 15.93
C ASP A 182 17.41 19.40 14.69
N SER A 183 16.84 18.20 14.73
CA SER A 183 16.27 17.55 13.54
C SER A 183 14.74 17.63 13.48
N CYS A 184 14.07 17.68 14.63
CA CYS A 184 12.64 17.39 14.75
C CYS A 184 11.85 18.54 15.36
N ALA A 185 12.32 19.11 16.48
CA ALA A 185 11.58 20.16 17.19
C ALA A 185 11.34 21.40 16.30
N GLY A 186 10.17 22.02 16.44
CA GLY A 186 9.81 23.23 15.70
C GLY A 186 9.44 23.02 14.22
N ARG A 187 9.57 21.80 13.69
CA ARG A 187 9.23 21.49 12.29
C ARG A 187 7.72 21.58 12.06
N LYS A 188 7.34 22.29 11.02
CA LYS A 188 5.96 22.38 10.54
C LYS A 188 5.64 21.15 9.72
N VAL A 189 4.59 20.45 10.13
CA VAL A 189 4.18 19.19 9.50
C VAL A 189 2.75 19.26 9.00
N VAL A 190 2.49 18.54 7.91
CA VAL A 190 1.14 18.26 7.39
C VAL A 190 1.07 16.77 7.15
N TRP A 191 0.21 16.08 7.89
CA TRP A 191 0.04 14.63 7.81
C TRP A 191 -1.43 14.24 7.75
N GLU A 192 -1.68 12.96 7.46
CA GLU A 192 -3.02 12.38 7.48
C GLU A 192 -3.06 11.24 8.50
N GLY A 193 -4.16 11.11 9.23
CA GLY A 193 -4.33 10.07 10.23
C GLY A 193 -5.78 9.95 10.67
N PHE A 194 -6.07 8.95 11.48
CA PHE A 194 -7.42 8.66 11.98
C PHE A 194 -7.62 9.34 13.32
N LEU A 195 -8.63 10.19 13.41
CA LEU A 195 -8.99 10.84 14.66
C LEU A 195 -9.60 9.80 15.61
N VAL A 196 -8.94 9.52 16.72
CA VAL A 196 -9.39 8.54 17.71
C VAL A 196 -10.39 9.17 18.68
N ALA A 197 -10.05 10.35 19.18
CA ALA A 197 -10.88 11.12 20.10
C ALA A 197 -10.40 12.58 20.15
N LYS A 198 -11.28 13.48 20.58
CA LYS A 198 -10.93 14.85 20.98
C LYS A 198 -11.28 15.05 22.45
N ARG A 199 -10.35 15.59 23.24
CA ARG A 199 -10.55 15.92 24.66
C ARG A 199 -10.05 17.33 24.92
N GLY A 200 -10.95 18.25 25.22
CA GLY A 200 -10.60 19.68 25.29
C GLY A 200 -9.95 20.14 23.97
N PRO A 201 -8.83 20.86 23.99
CA PRO A 201 -8.14 21.31 22.78
C PRO A 201 -7.29 20.22 22.11
N THR A 202 -7.16 19.03 22.71
CA THR A 202 -6.27 17.99 22.17
C THR A 202 -7.03 16.98 21.31
N ALA A 203 -6.60 16.82 20.07
CA ALA A 203 -7.00 15.73 19.19
C ALA A 203 -5.99 14.58 19.26
N PHE A 204 -6.47 13.36 19.49
CA PHE A 204 -5.66 12.14 19.51
C PHE A 204 -5.76 11.45 18.16
N ILE A 205 -4.63 11.21 17.52
CA ILE A 205 -4.56 10.74 16.14
C ILE A 205 -3.79 9.42 16.08
N GLN A 206 -4.33 8.47 15.32
CA GLN A 206 -3.67 7.22 14.96
C GLN A 206 -3.20 7.30 13.50
N MET A 207 -1.91 7.16 13.27
CA MET A 207 -1.30 7.34 11.95
C MET A 207 -1.37 6.09 11.08
N ASN A 208 -1.37 4.90 11.70
CA ASN A 208 -1.51 3.64 10.98
C ASN A 208 -2.57 2.74 11.64
N PRO A 209 -3.80 2.68 11.11
CA PRO A 209 -4.88 1.90 11.71
C PRO A 209 -4.50 0.41 11.68
N GLY A 210 -4.40 -0.21 12.86
CA GLY A 210 -4.13 -1.65 13.00
C GLY A 210 -2.74 -2.03 13.51
N ARG A 211 -1.88 -1.06 13.90
CA ARG A 211 -0.79 -1.38 14.83
C ARG A 211 -1.39 -1.66 16.21
N GLY A 212 -1.63 -2.92 16.51
CA GLY A 212 -2.42 -3.38 17.66
C GLY A 212 -1.89 -3.08 19.07
N ARG A 213 -0.89 -2.20 19.23
CA ARG A 213 -0.31 -1.84 20.54
C ARG A 213 -0.48 -0.38 20.93
N VAL A 214 -0.60 0.55 19.97
CA VAL A 214 -0.68 1.99 20.28
C VAL A 214 -2.06 2.51 19.93
N ARG A 215 -2.82 2.90 20.96
CA ARG A 215 -4.19 3.41 20.80
C ARG A 215 -4.22 4.79 20.14
N GLN A 216 -3.15 5.57 20.26
CA GLN A 216 -2.99 6.92 19.72
C GLN A 216 -1.50 7.19 19.53
N ASP A 217 -1.08 7.50 18.30
CA ASP A 217 0.33 7.78 17.98
C ASP A 217 0.69 9.23 18.30
N LEU A 218 -0.26 10.15 18.11
CA LEU A 218 -0.06 11.59 18.25
C LEU A 218 -1.10 12.25 19.14
N ALA A 219 -0.65 13.24 19.91
CA ALA A 219 -1.48 14.24 20.58
C ALA A 219 -1.25 15.60 19.92
N LEU A 220 -2.27 16.08 19.21
CA LEU A 220 -2.27 17.36 18.52
C LEU A 220 -3.04 18.39 19.35
N THR A 221 -2.35 19.35 19.96
CA THR A 221 -2.99 20.48 20.65
C THR A 221 -3.44 21.50 19.61
N LEU A 222 -4.75 21.66 19.45
CA LEU A 222 -5.36 22.52 18.46
C LEU A 222 -5.29 24.00 18.89
N ALA A 223 -4.94 24.86 17.94
CA ALA A 223 -4.94 26.31 18.15
C ALA A 223 -6.37 26.89 18.18
N GLU A 224 -7.29 26.27 17.45
CA GLU A 224 -8.70 26.66 17.33
C GLU A 224 -9.60 25.43 17.36
N GLU A 225 -10.85 25.62 17.77
CA GLU A 225 -11.85 24.55 17.71
C GLU A 225 -12.17 24.20 16.24
N PRO A 226 -12.03 22.93 15.82
CA PRO A 226 -12.30 22.51 14.45
C PRO A 226 -13.81 22.43 14.22
N ASP A 227 -14.21 22.49 12.95
CA ASP A 227 -15.58 22.17 12.55
C ASP A 227 -15.95 20.77 13.10
N PRO A 228 -17.06 20.63 13.85
CA PRO A 228 -17.52 19.34 14.36
C PRO A 228 -17.65 18.27 13.26
N ALA A 229 -18.00 18.65 12.03
CA ALA A 229 -18.09 17.74 10.90
C ALA A 229 -16.72 17.18 10.46
N LEU A 230 -15.61 17.81 10.82
CA LEU A 230 -14.25 17.31 10.59
C LEU A 230 -13.73 16.46 11.75
N ALA A 231 -14.27 16.64 12.96
CA ALA A 231 -13.74 16.08 14.20
C ALA A 231 -14.51 14.84 14.71
N GLU A 232 -15.10 14.06 13.81
CA GLU A 232 -15.77 12.80 14.16
C GLU A 232 -14.75 11.69 14.47
N PRO A 233 -14.88 10.98 15.62
CA PRO A 233 -14.06 9.81 15.91
C PRO A 233 -14.15 8.75 14.80
N GLY A 234 -13.01 8.22 14.40
CA GLY A 234 -12.83 7.28 13.29
C GLY A 234 -12.63 7.94 11.93
N ALA A 235 -12.86 9.25 11.79
CA ALA A 235 -12.62 9.94 10.51
C ALA A 235 -11.13 10.02 10.22
N LYS A 236 -10.74 9.74 8.96
CA LYS A 236 -9.41 10.09 8.46
C LYS A 236 -9.37 11.60 8.20
N VAL A 237 -8.43 12.27 8.83
CA VAL A 237 -8.28 13.73 8.79
C VAL A 237 -6.89 14.10 8.28
N ARG A 238 -6.82 15.18 7.51
CA ARG A 238 -5.57 15.88 7.25
C ARG A 238 -5.41 16.94 8.32
N PHE A 239 -4.22 17.01 8.91
CA PHE A 239 -3.93 17.97 9.96
C PHE A 239 -2.55 18.57 9.77
N SER A 240 -2.35 19.74 10.37
CA SER A 240 -1.06 20.41 10.44
C SER A 240 -0.72 20.74 11.88
N GLY A 241 0.57 20.86 12.19
CA GLY A 241 1.04 21.26 13.50
C GLY A 241 2.55 21.52 13.50
N ILE A 242 3.07 21.86 14.66
CA ILE A 242 4.49 22.05 14.91
C ILE A 242 4.95 20.95 15.87
N VAL A 243 6.02 20.24 15.53
CA VAL A 243 6.60 19.21 16.39
C VAL A 243 7.08 19.83 17.71
N GLU A 244 6.47 19.42 18.82
CA GLU A 244 6.75 19.97 20.16
C GLU A 244 7.59 19.00 21.01
N GLY A 245 7.33 17.70 20.91
CA GLY A 245 8.06 16.73 21.72
C GLY A 245 7.79 15.28 21.33
N CYS A 246 8.75 14.42 21.62
CA CYS A 246 8.56 12.98 21.52
C CYS A 246 7.79 12.42 22.73
N GLY A 247 7.05 11.34 22.49
CA GLY A 247 6.35 10.54 23.49
C GLY A 247 7.21 9.37 23.98
N ASP A 248 6.56 8.28 24.40
CA ASP A 248 7.20 7.00 24.72
C ASP A 248 6.24 5.83 24.40
N GLN A 249 6.52 4.62 24.86
CA GLN A 249 5.63 3.46 24.62
C GLN A 249 4.22 3.60 25.21
N SER A 250 4.04 4.50 26.17
CA SER A 250 2.79 4.77 26.89
C SER A 250 2.18 6.14 26.56
N ARG A 251 2.97 7.08 26.06
CA ARG A 251 2.58 8.46 25.77
C ARG A 251 2.75 8.79 24.28
N PRO A 252 1.76 9.44 23.64
CA PRO A 252 1.88 9.83 22.23
C PRO A 252 2.92 10.93 22.01
N ASP A 253 3.46 11.01 20.80
CA ASP A 253 4.26 12.17 20.38
C ASP A 253 3.36 13.43 20.30
N ARG A 254 3.94 14.61 20.53
CA ARG A 254 3.19 15.85 20.73
C ARG A 254 3.43 16.87 19.62
N LEU A 255 2.32 17.43 19.14
CA LEU A 255 2.30 18.53 18.19
C LEU A 255 1.55 19.73 18.80
N ALA A 256 2.12 20.92 18.66
CA ALA A 256 1.53 22.19 19.07
C ALA A 256 0.98 22.97 17.86
N HIS A 257 0.22 24.03 18.14
CA HIS A 257 -0.37 24.93 17.12
C HIS A 257 -1.13 24.15 16.03
N GLY A 258 -1.82 23.10 16.45
CA GLY A 258 -2.46 22.15 15.58
C GLY A 258 -3.70 22.71 14.89
N ARG A 259 -3.97 22.21 13.70
CA ARG A 259 -5.22 22.46 12.98
C ARG A 259 -5.62 21.22 12.19
N ILE A 260 -6.88 20.81 12.31
CA ILE A 260 -7.50 19.87 11.38
C ILE A 260 -7.85 20.66 10.12
N VAL A 261 -7.23 20.31 9.00
CA VAL A 261 -7.33 21.04 7.74
C VAL A 261 -8.59 20.65 6.98
N ASP A 262 -8.79 19.35 6.79
CA ASP A 262 -9.94 18.77 6.07
C ASP A 262 -10.08 17.27 6.37
N ARG A 263 -11.12 16.64 5.80
CA ARG A 263 -11.22 15.18 5.75
C ARG A 263 -10.29 14.63 4.66
N ALA A 264 -9.39 13.74 5.07
CA ALA A 264 -8.55 13.02 4.14
C ALA A 264 -9.33 11.86 3.52
N ARG A 265 -9.08 11.61 2.23
CA ARG A 265 -9.67 10.46 1.53
C ARG A 265 -8.90 9.20 1.89
N LEU A 266 -9.62 8.08 1.99
CA LEU A 266 -8.99 6.78 2.03
C LEU A 266 -8.45 6.46 0.63
N SER A 267 -7.18 6.07 0.58
CA SER A 267 -6.56 5.47 -0.60
C SER A 267 -7.19 4.11 -0.90
N ARG A 268 -6.97 3.59 -2.11
CA ARG A 268 -7.47 2.27 -2.49
C ARG A 268 -6.94 1.17 -1.56
N LEU A 269 -5.70 1.32 -1.11
CA LEU A 269 -5.05 0.38 -0.20
C LEU A 269 -5.62 0.45 1.22
N GLU A 270 -5.94 1.64 1.72
CA GLU A 270 -6.59 1.78 3.01
C GLU A 270 -8.00 1.20 2.98
N ILE A 271 -8.77 1.43 1.91
CA ILE A 271 -10.10 0.82 1.73
C ILE A 271 -9.98 -0.71 1.72
N ALA A 272 -9.06 -1.27 0.92
CA ALA A 272 -8.85 -2.71 0.86
C ALA A 272 -8.42 -3.30 2.21
N ARG A 273 -7.60 -2.56 2.97
CA ARG A 273 -7.17 -2.96 4.32
C ARG A 273 -8.29 -2.88 5.33
N GLU A 274 -9.15 -1.85 5.28
CA GLU A 274 -10.33 -1.77 6.12
C GLU A 274 -11.29 -2.93 5.83
N ASP A 275 -11.52 -3.24 4.57
CA ASP A 275 -12.35 -4.39 4.17
C ASP A 275 -11.78 -5.70 4.72
N LEU A 276 -10.48 -5.92 4.55
CA LEU A 276 -9.79 -7.09 5.13
C LEU A 276 -9.89 -7.11 6.66
N ASN A 277 -9.74 -5.97 7.33
CA ASN A 277 -9.86 -5.89 8.79
C ASN A 277 -11.29 -6.20 9.26
N ARG A 278 -12.32 -5.79 8.50
CA ARG A 278 -13.71 -6.16 8.78
C ARG A 278 -13.93 -7.65 8.62
N ARG A 279 -13.47 -8.23 7.51
CA ARG A 279 -13.50 -9.68 7.26
C ARG A 279 -12.81 -10.48 8.36
N LYS A 280 -11.63 -10.05 8.83
CA LYS A 280 -10.93 -10.70 9.95
C LYS A 280 -11.70 -10.65 11.27
N LYS A 281 -12.50 -9.61 11.49
CA LYS A 281 -13.38 -9.55 12.67
C LYS A 281 -14.58 -10.49 12.52
N VAL A 282 -15.17 -10.56 11.33
CA VAL A 282 -16.23 -11.52 11.00
C VAL A 282 -15.72 -12.95 11.20
N ASP A 283 -14.55 -13.25 10.67
CA ASP A 283 -13.82 -14.51 10.86
C ASP A 283 -13.65 -14.86 12.34
N ALA A 284 -13.13 -13.94 13.16
CA ALA A 284 -12.98 -14.16 14.59
C ALA A 284 -14.31 -14.44 15.31
N ILE A 285 -15.42 -13.81 14.90
CA ILE A 285 -16.76 -14.08 15.43
C ILE A 285 -17.21 -15.49 15.02
N CYS A 286 -17.07 -15.85 13.76
CA CYS A 286 -17.46 -17.15 13.23
C CYS A 286 -16.65 -18.30 13.84
N VAL A 287 -15.33 -18.16 13.95
CA VAL A 287 -14.47 -19.14 14.64
C VAL A 287 -14.96 -19.36 16.06
N LYS A 288 -15.35 -18.29 16.78
CA LYS A 288 -15.86 -18.43 18.13
C LYS A 288 -17.23 -19.12 18.19
N LEU A 289 -18.12 -18.82 17.24
CA LEU A 289 -19.42 -19.48 17.12
C LEU A 289 -19.26 -20.99 16.83
N VAL A 290 -18.32 -21.34 15.95
CA VAL A 290 -17.99 -22.73 15.64
C VAL A 290 -17.39 -23.44 16.86
N GLU A 291 -16.45 -22.80 17.56
CA GLU A 291 -15.86 -23.35 18.80
C GLU A 291 -16.95 -23.69 19.82
N ASP A 292 -17.85 -22.75 20.07
CA ASP A 292 -18.96 -22.92 21.02
C ASP A 292 -19.97 -23.99 20.55
N TYR A 293 -20.30 -24.02 19.25
CA TYR A 293 -21.18 -25.04 18.66
C TYR A 293 -20.57 -26.43 18.79
N PHE A 294 -19.28 -26.58 18.45
CA PHE A 294 -18.58 -27.85 18.49
C PHE A 294 -18.43 -28.36 19.93
N GLU A 295 -18.06 -27.48 20.86
CA GLU A 295 -17.97 -27.81 22.29
C GLU A 295 -19.30 -28.34 22.82
N ALA A 296 -20.41 -27.68 22.50
CA ALA A 296 -21.74 -28.05 23.00
C ALA A 296 -22.29 -29.35 22.40
N ASN A 297 -21.99 -29.66 21.13
CA ASN A 297 -22.60 -30.78 20.42
C ASN A 297 -21.72 -32.04 20.35
N TYR A 298 -20.39 -31.88 20.38
CA TYR A 298 -19.45 -33.00 20.23
C TYR A 298 -18.70 -33.28 21.54
N GLY A 299 -18.55 -32.29 22.43
CA GLY A 299 -17.89 -32.43 23.73
C GLY A 299 -18.55 -33.47 24.63
N PRO A 300 -19.81 -33.26 25.08
CA PRO A 300 -20.48 -34.18 25.99
C PRO A 300 -20.58 -35.61 25.44
N PRO A 301 -21.03 -35.86 24.19
CA PRO A 301 -21.12 -37.23 23.68
C PRO A 301 -19.78 -37.95 23.61
N TRP A 302 -18.71 -37.25 23.22
CA TRP A 302 -17.36 -37.82 23.19
C TRP A 302 -16.86 -38.17 24.60
N ILE A 303 -17.05 -37.27 25.56
CA ILE A 303 -16.67 -37.49 26.97
C ILE A 303 -17.43 -38.68 27.57
N GLU A 304 -18.74 -38.77 27.33
CA GLU A 304 -19.58 -39.87 27.79
C GLU A 304 -19.17 -41.21 27.20
N ALA A 305 -18.88 -41.25 25.89
CA ALA A 305 -18.45 -42.47 25.21
C ALA A 305 -17.06 -42.94 25.68
N MET A 306 -16.13 -42.02 25.91
CA MET A 306 -14.74 -42.34 26.20
C MET A 306 -14.48 -42.62 27.70
N PHE A 307 -15.30 -42.05 28.59
CA PHE A 307 -15.07 -42.10 30.04
C PHE A 307 -16.30 -42.47 30.88
N PRO A 308 -17.06 -43.51 30.51
CA PRO A 308 -18.33 -43.83 31.17
C PRO A 308 -18.19 -44.12 32.66
N ASP A 309 -17.10 -44.77 33.09
CA ASP A 309 -16.94 -45.17 34.50
C ASP A 309 -16.52 -44.02 35.42
N ARG A 310 -15.77 -43.05 34.90
CA ARG A 310 -15.39 -41.85 35.68
C ARG A 310 -16.61 -40.96 35.93
N LEU A 311 -17.44 -40.77 34.90
CA LEU A 311 -18.70 -40.02 35.04
C LEU A 311 -19.66 -40.72 36.02
N LYS A 312 -19.77 -42.06 35.99
CA LYS A 312 -20.55 -42.83 36.99
C LYS A 312 -20.06 -42.62 38.42
N ASN A 313 -18.76 -42.39 38.62
CA ASN A 313 -18.17 -42.13 39.93
C ASN A 313 -18.33 -40.66 40.38
N GLY A 314 -19.02 -39.83 39.60
CA GLY A 314 -19.25 -38.42 39.89
C GLY A 314 -18.04 -37.52 39.60
N GLU A 315 -17.05 -38.00 38.83
CA GLU A 315 -15.92 -37.16 38.41
C GLU A 315 -16.37 -36.16 37.33
N GLU A 316 -16.05 -34.88 37.53
CA GLU A 316 -16.21 -33.84 36.51
C GLU A 316 -14.98 -33.81 35.60
N ILE A 317 -15.19 -34.06 34.30
CA ILE A 317 -14.11 -34.02 33.30
C ILE A 317 -14.12 -32.65 32.63
N ARG A 318 -13.06 -31.86 32.89
CA ARG A 318 -12.85 -30.58 32.19
C ARG A 318 -12.28 -30.83 30.81
N TYR A 319 -12.92 -30.23 29.81
CA TYR A 319 -12.43 -30.18 28.44
C TYR A 319 -12.55 -28.76 27.87
N ARG A 320 -11.94 -28.54 26.72
CA ARG A 320 -12.05 -27.29 25.94
C ARG A 320 -12.05 -27.63 24.46
N ALA A 321 -12.85 -26.92 23.68
CA ALA A 321 -12.76 -26.95 22.22
C ALA A 321 -11.73 -25.94 21.68
N THR A 322 -11.09 -26.28 20.56
CA THR A 322 -10.25 -25.36 19.77
C THR A 322 -10.55 -25.54 18.30
N ILE A 323 -10.48 -24.44 17.54
CA ILE A 323 -10.72 -24.43 16.09
C ILE A 323 -9.45 -23.94 15.40
N ASP A 324 -9.00 -24.69 14.40
CA ASP A 324 -7.92 -24.35 13.49
C ASP A 324 -8.48 -24.30 12.07
N THR A 325 -8.62 -23.10 11.51
CA THR A 325 -9.22 -22.89 10.19
C THR A 325 -8.17 -22.92 9.09
N ASP A 326 -8.46 -23.63 7.99
CA ASP A 326 -7.65 -23.59 6.77
C ASP A 326 -8.17 -22.57 5.74
N THR A 327 -9.37 -22.01 5.97
CA THR A 327 -9.96 -20.94 5.18
C THR A 327 -9.51 -19.55 5.65
N GLY A 328 -9.23 -18.66 4.70
CA GLY A 328 -8.93 -17.24 4.98
C GLY A 328 -10.18 -16.37 5.10
N ALA A 329 -10.00 -15.15 5.63
CA ALA A 329 -11.09 -14.19 5.80
C ALA A 329 -11.72 -13.69 4.47
N ASP A 330 -11.12 -13.99 3.32
CA ASP A 330 -11.61 -13.62 2.00
C ASP A 330 -12.91 -14.36 1.60
N VAL A 331 -13.25 -15.48 2.27
CA VAL A 331 -14.49 -16.23 2.06
C VAL A 331 -15.75 -15.45 2.43
N TYR A 332 -15.64 -14.41 3.28
CA TYR A 332 -16.78 -13.66 3.77
C TYR A 332 -17.21 -12.56 2.81
N THR A 333 -18.48 -12.53 2.43
CA THR A 333 -19.05 -11.50 1.56
C THR A 333 -20.12 -10.71 2.28
N GLN A 334 -20.10 -9.39 2.09
CA GLN A 334 -21.13 -8.52 2.63
C GLN A 334 -22.41 -8.63 1.79
N GLN A 335 -23.52 -8.85 2.48
CA GLN A 335 -24.86 -8.95 1.91
C GLN A 335 -25.51 -7.57 1.79
N ALA A 336 -26.62 -7.49 1.04
CA ALA A 336 -27.33 -6.23 0.80
C ALA A 336 -27.90 -5.58 2.08
N ASP A 337 -28.20 -6.37 3.10
CA ASP A 337 -28.66 -5.91 4.41
C ASP A 337 -27.51 -5.49 5.35
N GLY A 338 -26.26 -5.57 4.86
CA GLY A 338 -25.06 -5.24 5.61
C GLY A 338 -24.51 -6.38 6.49
N SER A 339 -25.20 -7.52 6.56
CA SER A 339 -24.68 -8.74 7.19
C SER A 339 -23.52 -9.33 6.38
N TRP A 340 -22.78 -10.23 6.98
CA TRP A 340 -21.66 -10.93 6.35
C TRP A 340 -21.91 -12.42 6.38
N GLU A 341 -21.66 -13.09 5.26
CA GLU A 341 -21.82 -14.54 5.14
C GLU A 341 -20.59 -15.16 4.50
N GLY A 342 -20.21 -16.35 4.97
CA GLY A 342 -19.12 -17.11 4.41
C GLY A 342 -19.10 -18.54 4.95
N GLN A 343 -18.48 -19.43 4.18
CA GLN A 343 -18.22 -20.81 4.59
C GLN A 343 -16.79 -20.92 5.07
N ILE A 344 -16.60 -21.41 6.30
CA ILE A 344 -15.29 -21.72 6.86
C ILE A 344 -15.09 -23.21 7.00
N GLY A 345 -13.84 -23.63 6.91
CA GLY A 345 -13.43 -25.02 7.06
C GLY A 345 -12.17 -25.12 7.92
N GLY A 346 -11.91 -26.34 8.38
CA GLY A 346 -10.68 -26.66 9.07
C GLY A 346 -10.79 -27.86 9.98
N ARG A 347 -10.05 -27.82 11.08
CA ARG A 347 -10.02 -28.85 12.12
C ARG A 347 -10.59 -28.29 13.41
N ALA A 348 -11.53 -29.01 13.99
CA ALA A 348 -12.06 -28.76 15.31
C ALA A 348 -11.53 -29.84 16.25
N ALA A 349 -11.15 -29.46 17.47
CA ALA A 349 -10.63 -30.40 18.45
C ALA A 349 -11.25 -30.19 19.82
N ILE A 350 -11.44 -31.27 20.58
CA ILE A 350 -11.82 -31.24 21.99
C ILE A 350 -10.67 -31.85 22.80
N HIS A 351 -10.10 -31.06 23.71
CA HIS A 351 -8.98 -31.45 24.55
C HIS A 351 -9.43 -31.74 25.97
N ALA A 352 -9.13 -32.94 26.48
CA ALA A 352 -9.28 -33.29 27.89
C ALA A 352 -7.89 -33.33 28.56
N TYR A 353 -7.41 -32.17 29.03
CA TYR A 353 -6.03 -31.99 29.51
C TYR A 353 -5.61 -32.92 30.64
N VAL A 354 -6.52 -33.20 31.59
CA VAL A 354 -6.25 -34.10 32.72
C VAL A 354 -6.01 -35.54 32.26
N LEU A 355 -6.47 -35.87 31.04
CA LEU A 355 -6.53 -37.22 30.51
C LEU A 355 -5.64 -37.42 29.29
N GLU A 356 -4.90 -36.39 28.86
CA GLU A 356 -3.97 -36.45 27.71
C GLU A 356 -4.63 -37.06 26.45
N LYS A 357 -5.91 -36.71 26.20
CA LYS A 357 -6.66 -37.13 25.01
C LYS A 357 -7.24 -35.93 24.26
N THR A 358 -7.23 -36.05 22.95
CA THR A 358 -7.84 -35.08 22.04
C THR A 358 -8.74 -35.80 21.04
N TYR A 359 -9.98 -35.34 20.89
CA TYR A 359 -10.82 -35.65 19.73
C TYR A 359 -10.55 -34.62 18.65
N VAL A 360 -10.35 -35.03 17.40
CA VAL A 360 -10.13 -34.13 16.26
C VAL A 360 -11.09 -34.50 15.13
N GLU A 361 -11.70 -33.50 14.50
CA GLU A 361 -12.59 -33.70 13.36
C GLU A 361 -12.45 -32.57 12.34
N HIS A 362 -12.50 -32.94 11.06
CA HIS A 362 -12.61 -31.96 9.98
C HIS A 362 -14.04 -31.46 9.85
N PHE A 363 -14.20 -30.15 9.70
CA PHE A 363 -15.51 -29.52 9.60
C PHE A 363 -15.60 -28.53 8.44
N THR A 364 -16.83 -28.26 8.01
CA THR A 364 -17.23 -27.05 7.30
C THR A 364 -18.43 -26.43 7.98
N ALA A 365 -18.47 -25.09 8.04
CA ALA A 365 -19.54 -24.35 8.67
C ALA A 365 -19.92 -23.10 7.85
N ASP A 366 -21.21 -22.95 7.58
CA ASP A 366 -21.76 -21.72 7.00
C ASP A 366 -22.08 -20.77 8.15
N CYS A 367 -21.47 -19.59 8.14
CA CYS A 367 -21.59 -18.61 9.20
C CYS A 367 -22.19 -17.30 8.66
N ARG A 368 -23.11 -16.71 9.43
CA ARG A 368 -23.63 -15.36 9.21
C ARG A 368 -23.31 -14.46 10.41
N VAL A 369 -22.85 -13.24 10.15
CA VAL A 369 -22.65 -12.19 11.16
C VAL A 369 -23.51 -10.99 10.82
N ALA A 370 -24.28 -10.51 11.78
CA ALA A 370 -25.19 -9.39 11.62
C ALA A 370 -24.45 -8.07 11.34
N ALA A 371 -25.14 -7.13 10.68
CA ALA A 371 -24.63 -5.79 10.46
C ALA A 371 -24.33 -5.06 11.78
N GLY A 372 -23.35 -4.14 11.76
CA GLY A 372 -23.05 -3.27 12.91
C GLY A 372 -22.19 -3.93 14.01
N PHE A 373 -21.64 -5.12 13.74
CA PHE A 373 -20.72 -5.82 14.65
C PHE A 373 -19.50 -4.98 15.06
N GLU A 374 -19.13 -3.96 14.28
CA GLU A 374 -17.97 -3.12 14.56
C GLU A 374 -18.15 -2.22 15.81
N LYS A 375 -19.39 -1.95 16.21
CA LYS A 375 -19.71 -1.05 17.33
C LYS A 375 -19.87 -1.77 18.66
N MET A 376 -19.81 -3.09 18.67
CA MET A 376 -20.13 -3.91 19.83
C MET A 376 -18.94 -4.82 20.11
N ALA A 377 -18.48 -4.85 21.37
CA ALA A 377 -17.47 -5.81 21.78
C ALA A 377 -17.98 -7.22 21.43
N ALA A 378 -17.18 -8.01 20.71
CA ALA A 378 -17.53 -9.30 20.14
C ALA A 378 -18.39 -10.14 21.11
N ARG A 379 -19.70 -10.15 20.88
CA ARG A 379 -20.66 -10.93 21.64
C ARG A 379 -21.16 -12.08 20.77
N LYS A 380 -21.45 -13.21 21.42
CA LYS A 380 -21.99 -14.42 20.79
C LYS A 380 -23.37 -14.22 20.13
N ASP A 381 -24.05 -13.11 20.42
CA ASP A 381 -25.37 -12.75 19.87
C ASP A 381 -25.29 -12.09 18.48
N MET A 382 -24.07 -11.86 17.95
CA MET A 382 -23.87 -11.11 16.69
C MET A 382 -23.81 -11.98 15.45
N GLY A 383 -23.93 -13.31 15.58
CA GLY A 383 -23.91 -14.20 14.43
C GLY A 383 -24.51 -15.57 14.74
N GLU A 384 -24.67 -16.36 13.69
CA GLU A 384 -25.27 -17.68 13.73
C GLU A 384 -24.54 -18.66 12.79
N ILE A 385 -24.53 -19.93 13.17
CA ILE A 385 -24.12 -21.03 12.30
C ILE A 385 -25.37 -21.50 11.55
N LEU A 386 -25.38 -21.30 10.24
CA LEU A 386 -26.49 -21.67 9.35
C LEU A 386 -26.47 -23.17 9.03
N ALA A 387 -25.28 -23.74 8.89
CA ALA A 387 -25.06 -25.16 8.66
C ALA A 387 -23.70 -25.57 9.23
N PHE A 388 -23.61 -26.80 9.74
CA PHE A 388 -22.36 -27.40 10.23
C PHE A 388 -22.27 -28.84 9.73
N ASN A 389 -21.18 -29.19 9.07
CA ASN A 389 -20.90 -30.54 8.60
C ASN A 389 -19.56 -31.00 9.17
N ALA A 390 -19.52 -32.22 9.67
CA ALA A 390 -18.32 -32.82 10.24
C ALA A 390 -18.10 -34.21 9.65
N GLN A 391 -16.84 -34.55 9.37
CA GLN A 391 -16.46 -35.79 8.67
C GLN A 391 -15.75 -36.77 9.60
N GLY A 392 -16.49 -37.36 10.54
CA GLY A 392 -16.10 -38.53 11.34
C GLY A 392 -14.76 -38.37 12.06
N GLY A 393 -14.79 -37.90 13.31
CA GLY A 393 -13.57 -37.59 14.05
C GLY A 393 -12.78 -38.80 14.56
N GLU A 394 -11.51 -38.54 14.86
CA GLU A 394 -10.57 -39.49 15.43
C GLU A 394 -10.15 -39.07 16.84
N THR A 395 -9.70 -40.03 17.65
CA THR A 395 -9.17 -39.75 19.00
C THR A 395 -7.67 -40.00 19.02
N VAL A 396 -6.91 -38.98 19.42
CA VAL A 396 -5.46 -39.01 19.57
C VAL A 396 -5.10 -38.98 21.05
N THR A 397 -4.13 -39.80 21.46
CA THR A 397 -3.57 -39.78 22.82
C THR A 397 -2.20 -39.11 22.76
N TRP A 398 -1.93 -38.19 23.68
CA TRP A 398 -0.69 -37.40 23.65
C TRP A 398 0.50 -38.31 23.99
N GLY A 399 1.58 -38.20 23.22
CA GLY A 399 2.84 -38.87 23.54
C GLY A 399 3.57 -38.18 24.70
N ALA A 400 4.44 -38.91 25.40
CA ALA A 400 5.23 -38.33 26.51
C ALA A 400 6.14 -37.15 26.07
N GLU A 401 6.44 -37.02 24.78
CA GLU A 401 7.23 -35.94 24.16
C GLU A 401 6.41 -34.67 23.84
N GLU A 402 5.07 -34.76 23.74
CA GLU A 402 4.20 -33.61 23.42
C GLU A 402 3.82 -32.79 24.68
N ARG A 403 4.30 -33.22 25.86
CA ARG A 403 3.99 -32.61 27.17
C ARG A 403 4.53 -31.20 27.36
N PHE A 404 5.48 -30.75 26.53
CA PHE A 404 6.08 -29.41 26.63
C PHE A 404 6.29 -28.81 25.23
N GLY A 405 5.20 -28.33 24.62
CA GLY A 405 5.23 -27.71 23.29
C GLY A 405 4.47 -26.39 23.22
N GLY A 406 4.42 -25.65 24.32
CA GLY A 406 3.97 -24.26 24.35
C GLY A 406 5.13 -23.28 24.15
N GLN A 407 6.05 -23.54 23.23
CA GLN A 407 6.98 -22.56 22.65
C GLN A 407 7.73 -23.19 21.47
N ALA A 408 7.81 -22.43 20.38
CA ALA A 408 8.52 -22.79 19.17
C ALA A 408 9.98 -23.20 19.45
N GLU A 409 10.42 -24.31 18.88
CA GLU A 409 11.83 -24.56 18.64
C GLU A 409 12.18 -24.24 17.19
N VAL A 410 13.12 -23.31 17.09
CA VAL A 410 13.83 -22.86 15.91
C VAL A 410 14.65 -24.03 15.36
N GLU A 411 14.55 -24.27 14.05
CA GLU A 411 15.52 -25.09 13.32
C GLU A 411 16.93 -24.55 13.55
N VAL A 412 17.75 -25.33 14.26
CA VAL A 412 19.21 -25.19 14.21
C VAL A 412 19.71 -26.31 13.29
N GLU A 413 20.03 -25.94 12.05
CA GLU A 413 20.79 -26.79 11.14
C GLU A 413 22.21 -26.98 11.69
N GLU A 414 22.46 -28.12 12.35
CA GLU A 414 23.83 -28.61 12.55
C GLU A 414 24.28 -29.39 11.32
N HIS A 415 25.11 -28.72 10.51
CA HIS A 415 25.85 -29.34 9.42
C HIS A 415 26.85 -30.35 9.99
N LYS A 416 26.60 -31.65 9.75
CA LYS A 416 27.51 -32.75 10.07
C LYS A 416 28.89 -32.51 9.45
N ARG A 417 29.92 -32.48 10.30
CA ARG A 417 31.29 -32.85 9.91
C ARG A 417 31.55 -34.29 10.35
N GLY A 418 31.72 -35.17 9.38
CA GLY A 418 32.31 -36.48 9.54
C GLY A 418 33.34 -36.67 8.43
N ASP A 419 34.57 -36.91 8.88
CA ASP A 419 35.79 -37.36 8.17
C ASP A 419 36.48 -36.44 7.15
#